data_AF-A0A7N0ZTZ4-F1
#
_entry.id   AF-A0A7N0ZTZ4-F1
#
_cell.length_a   1.000
_cell.length_b   1.000
_cell.length_c   1.000
_cell.angle_alpha   90.00
_cell.angle_beta   90.00
_cell.angle_gamma   90.00
#
_symmetry.space_group_name_H-M   'P 1'
#
loop_
_entity.id
_entity.type
_entity.pdbx_description
1 polymer ?
#
loop_
_entity_poly.entity_id
_entity_poly.type
_entity_poly.pdbx_seq_one_letter_code
_entity_poly.pdbx_strand_id
1 'polypeptide(L)'
;MKLELGLSALITGGASGIGKALSLALAEKGVFVTIIDFCHEARGKEVAVLLESEISKFHQNLNFPPAMFIRCDVTDSCGVVAAFERHVGAYGGLDICINCAGIPTSVPFHKDETDGVKSWRRAVNVNLLAVIDCTRIAIRCIQTAKKPGVIINLGSSSGLYPMYLDPIYSASKGGVVLFTRSLAPYRHQGICINVLCPEFVRTEMAAKVGDKLIELWGGYVSMDMVVKGAFELITDESKAGSCLWITNRRGFEYWPSASEKEKYSISTSPPGKRSSTKTKWRFQITRSFEKVVVNTLSHNFRDATSIVQSPLSLPIKSNHVLLKIIYAGVNASDVNFSSGRNFGGKDQDLGSCLPFDAGFEAVGIIAATGNSVKNLEVGTPAAVMTFGSYAEFTLVHYKHILRVARPDPEVVALLTSGLTASIALKEAGRMESGKVVLVTAAAGGTGQFAVQLAKIAGNKVIATCGGKEKAMILKELGVDRVIDYKAEDMKSVHFSLK
;
A
#
# COMPACT_ATOMS: atom_id res chain seq x y z
N MET A 1 2.71 -8.90 25.68
CA MET A 1 2.43 -9.66 26.93
C MET A 1 2.88 -11.09 26.74
N LYS A 2 3.57 -11.69 27.70
CA LYS A 2 3.90 -13.13 27.65
C LYS A 2 2.62 -13.95 27.86
N LEU A 3 2.37 -14.94 27.00
CA LEU A 3 1.27 -15.89 27.17
C LEU A 3 1.63 -16.86 28.30
N GLU A 4 1.02 -16.66 29.47
CA GLU A 4 1.19 -17.49 30.65
C GLU A 4 -0.07 -18.32 30.92
N LEU A 5 0.09 -19.43 31.65
CA LEU A 5 -1.04 -20.27 32.04
C LEU A 5 -2.00 -19.49 32.95
N GLY A 6 -3.30 -19.66 32.73
CA GLY A 6 -4.33 -19.06 33.58
C GLY A 6 -4.70 -17.61 33.25
N LEU A 7 -4.15 -17.05 32.16
CA LEU A 7 -4.72 -15.84 31.54
C LEU A 7 -6.15 -16.11 31.04
N SER A 8 -6.92 -15.04 30.84
CA SER A 8 -8.31 -15.08 30.43
C SER A 8 -8.52 -14.36 29.08
N ALA A 9 -9.30 -14.97 28.20
CA ALA A 9 -9.62 -14.44 26.87
C ALA A 9 -11.11 -14.42 26.57
N LEU A 10 -11.59 -13.33 25.97
CA LEU A 10 -12.97 -13.19 25.48
C LEU A 10 -12.95 -12.96 23.96
N ILE A 11 -13.64 -13.83 23.21
CA ILE A 11 -13.66 -13.81 21.74
C ILE A 11 -15.10 -13.68 21.24
N THR A 12 -15.40 -12.65 20.45
CA THR A 12 -16.67 -12.56 19.72
C THR A 12 -16.60 -13.30 18.39
N GLY A 13 -17.67 -13.96 17.96
CA GLY A 13 -17.64 -14.84 16.79
C GLY A 13 -16.83 -16.12 17.03
N GLY A 14 -16.70 -16.55 18.29
CA GLY A 14 -15.81 -17.64 18.70
C GLY A 14 -16.30 -19.05 18.38
N ALA A 15 -17.52 -19.23 17.85
CA ALA A 15 -18.07 -20.55 17.58
C ALA A 15 -17.78 -21.07 16.15
N SER A 16 -17.18 -20.26 15.27
CA SER A 16 -16.89 -20.68 13.89
C SER A 16 -15.65 -19.99 13.29
N GLY A 17 -15.19 -20.51 12.15
CA GLY A 17 -14.16 -19.90 11.32
C GLY A 17 -12.89 -19.48 12.07
N ILE A 18 -12.47 -18.24 11.86
CA ILE A 18 -11.27 -17.66 12.48
C ILE A 18 -11.42 -17.58 14.01
N GLY A 19 -12.59 -17.18 14.50
CA GLY A 19 -12.83 -17.02 15.94
C GLY A 19 -12.66 -18.34 16.69
N LYS A 20 -13.26 -19.43 16.17
CA LYS A 20 -13.08 -20.78 16.73
C LYS A 20 -11.61 -21.21 16.73
N ALA A 21 -10.88 -20.94 15.64
CA ALA A 21 -9.48 -21.31 15.54
C ALA A 21 -8.61 -20.55 16.54
N LEU A 22 -8.86 -19.25 16.74
CA LEU A 22 -8.17 -18.43 17.74
C LEU A 22 -8.51 -18.85 19.17
N SER A 23 -9.78 -19.16 19.44
CA SER A 23 -10.21 -19.70 20.74
C SER A 23 -9.50 -21.01 21.06
N LEU A 24 -9.42 -21.93 20.09
CA LEU A 24 -8.75 -23.22 20.27
C LEU A 24 -7.25 -23.04 20.49
N ALA A 25 -6.60 -22.20 19.69
CA ALA A 25 -5.17 -21.93 19.84
C ALA A 25 -4.81 -21.31 21.20
N LEU A 26 -5.68 -20.46 21.76
CA LEU A 26 -5.50 -19.92 23.12
C LEU A 26 -5.74 -20.99 24.19
N ALA A 27 -6.77 -21.83 24.02
CA ALA A 27 -7.06 -22.96 24.91
C ALA A 27 -5.89 -23.97 24.96
N GLU A 28 -5.24 -24.24 23.82
CA GLU A 28 -4.02 -25.05 23.72
C GLU A 28 -2.80 -24.44 24.45
N LYS A 29 -2.90 -23.17 24.89
CA LYS A 29 -1.91 -22.51 25.77
C LYS A 29 -2.38 -22.41 27.22
N GLY A 30 -3.46 -23.09 27.60
CA GLY A 30 -4.01 -23.07 28.96
C GLY A 30 -4.60 -21.71 29.35
N VAL A 31 -5.05 -20.92 28.38
CA VAL A 31 -5.81 -19.67 28.61
C VAL A 31 -7.28 -20.04 28.82
N PHE A 32 -7.93 -19.44 29.81
CA PHE A 32 -9.38 -19.60 30.02
C PHE A 32 -10.16 -18.81 28.98
N VAL A 33 -11.17 -19.41 28.36
CA VAL A 33 -11.80 -18.84 27.16
C VAL A 33 -13.30 -18.65 27.31
N THR A 34 -13.78 -17.42 27.10
CA THR A 34 -15.20 -17.15 26.84
C THR A 34 -15.41 -16.85 25.37
N ILE A 35 -16.30 -17.60 24.72
CA ILE A 35 -16.76 -17.31 23.36
C ILE A 35 -18.16 -16.71 23.40
N ILE A 36 -18.31 -15.58 22.69
CA ILE A 36 -19.59 -14.94 22.42
C ILE A 36 -19.95 -15.20 20.96
N ASP A 37 -21.13 -15.72 20.69
CA ASP A 37 -21.59 -15.96 19.32
C ASP A 37 -23.12 -15.93 19.21
N PHE A 38 -23.66 -15.57 18.04
CA PHE A 38 -25.10 -15.59 17.77
C PHE A 38 -25.56 -16.92 17.13
N CYS A 39 -24.66 -17.91 17.04
CA CYS A 39 -24.98 -19.24 16.52
C CYS A 39 -26.05 -19.99 17.33
N HIS A 40 -26.49 -21.12 16.78
CA HIS A 40 -27.37 -22.05 17.50
C HIS A 40 -26.70 -22.57 18.78
N GLU A 41 -27.46 -22.65 19.87
CA GLU A 41 -26.99 -22.99 21.21
C GLU A 41 -26.11 -24.25 21.24
N ALA A 42 -26.52 -25.30 20.51
CA ALA A 42 -25.80 -26.57 20.45
C ALA A 42 -24.38 -26.43 19.89
N ARG A 43 -24.20 -25.63 18.83
CA ARG A 43 -22.89 -25.41 18.19
C ARG A 43 -21.95 -24.67 19.13
N GLY A 44 -22.44 -23.63 19.78
CA GLY A 44 -21.64 -22.86 20.75
C GLY A 44 -21.19 -23.72 21.93
N LYS A 45 -22.09 -24.55 22.47
CA LYS A 45 -21.78 -25.50 23.54
C LYS A 45 -20.76 -26.56 23.11
N GLU A 46 -20.88 -27.10 21.90
CA GLU A 46 -19.90 -28.05 21.36
C GLU A 46 -18.50 -27.43 21.30
N VAL A 47 -18.37 -26.19 20.82
CA VAL A 47 -17.08 -25.50 20.81
C VAL A 47 -16.57 -25.28 22.23
N ALA A 48 -17.41 -24.84 23.18
CA ALA A 48 -16.98 -24.67 24.57
C ALA A 48 -16.43 -25.97 25.19
N VAL A 49 -17.06 -27.12 24.92
CA VAL A 49 -16.57 -28.44 25.39
C VAL A 49 -15.20 -28.76 24.80
N LEU A 50 -14.97 -28.47 23.51
CA LEU A 50 -13.65 -28.67 22.89
C LEU A 50 -12.59 -27.79 23.55
N LEU A 51 -12.90 -26.52 23.81
CA LEU A 51 -11.99 -25.59 24.48
C LEU A 51 -11.67 -26.05 25.90
N GLU A 52 -12.69 -26.47 26.66
CA GLU A 52 -12.53 -27.02 28.00
C GLU A 52 -11.59 -28.23 28.00
N SER A 53 -11.76 -29.16 27.05
CA SER A 53 -10.89 -30.34 26.93
C SER A 53 -9.41 -29.98 26.70
N GLU A 54 -9.12 -28.92 25.96
CA GLU A 54 -7.74 -28.45 25.75
C GLU A 54 -7.18 -27.77 27.01
N ILE A 55 -7.98 -26.95 27.69
CA ILE A 55 -7.53 -26.20 28.88
C ILE A 55 -7.30 -27.13 30.07
N SER A 56 -8.13 -28.16 30.24
CA SER A 56 -8.01 -29.15 31.32
C SER A 56 -6.69 -29.93 31.29
N LYS A 57 -5.94 -29.91 30.18
CA LYS A 57 -4.59 -30.48 30.11
C LYS A 57 -3.58 -29.73 30.98
N PHE A 58 -3.86 -28.46 31.29
CA PHE A 58 -2.97 -27.58 32.05
C PHE A 58 -3.47 -27.30 33.47
N HIS A 59 -4.78 -27.35 33.69
CA HIS A 59 -5.41 -26.96 34.95
C HIS A 59 -6.31 -28.08 35.47
N GLN A 60 -6.05 -28.55 36.69
CA GLN A 60 -6.86 -29.54 37.39
C GLN A 60 -7.60 -28.91 38.57
N ASN A 61 -8.77 -29.45 38.92
CA ASN A 61 -9.56 -29.06 40.10
C ASN A 61 -9.94 -27.56 40.16
N LEU A 62 -10.39 -27.01 39.04
CA LEU A 62 -10.92 -25.65 38.98
C LEU A 62 -12.32 -25.58 39.61
N ASN A 63 -12.59 -24.52 40.37
CA ASN A 63 -13.91 -24.22 40.95
C ASN A 63 -14.79 -23.36 40.01
N PHE A 64 -14.34 -23.13 38.79
CA PHE A 64 -15.02 -22.34 37.76
C PHE A 64 -14.82 -23.00 36.39
N PRO A 65 -15.71 -22.75 35.41
CA PRO A 65 -15.60 -23.37 34.09
C PRO A 65 -14.40 -22.81 33.31
N PRO A 66 -13.46 -23.64 32.83
CA PRO A 66 -12.28 -23.16 32.08
C PRO A 66 -12.64 -22.57 30.71
N ALA A 67 -13.79 -22.97 30.14
CA ALA A 67 -14.35 -22.36 28.95
C ALA A 67 -15.85 -22.07 29.11
N MET A 68 -16.33 -20.99 28.49
CA MET A 68 -17.74 -20.60 28.51
C MET A 68 -18.23 -20.23 27.11
N PHE A 69 -19.45 -20.65 26.78
CA PHE A 69 -20.20 -20.12 25.65
C PHE A 69 -21.34 -19.22 26.12
N ILE A 70 -21.44 -18.04 25.52
CA ILE A 70 -22.52 -17.09 25.76
C ILE A 70 -23.17 -16.77 24.41
N ARG A 71 -24.43 -17.20 24.24
CA ARG A 71 -25.21 -16.85 23.06
C ARG A 71 -25.62 -15.39 23.14
N CYS A 72 -25.08 -14.55 22.27
CA CYS A 72 -25.38 -13.12 22.25
C CYS A 72 -25.17 -12.54 20.85
N ASP A 73 -26.10 -11.69 20.42
CA ASP A 73 -25.91 -10.84 19.27
C ASP A 73 -25.02 -9.65 19.67
N VAL A 74 -23.89 -9.47 18.99
CA VAL A 74 -22.94 -8.40 19.33
C VAL A 74 -23.51 -6.98 19.12
N THR A 75 -24.67 -6.85 18.45
CA THR A 75 -25.38 -5.56 18.36
C THR A 75 -26.31 -5.29 19.54
N ASP A 76 -26.51 -6.25 20.44
CA ASP A 76 -27.23 -6.06 21.70
C ASP A 76 -26.26 -5.57 22.79
N SER A 77 -26.24 -4.25 23.01
CA SER A 77 -25.33 -3.63 23.97
C SER A 77 -25.51 -4.17 25.41
N CYS A 78 -26.74 -4.50 25.81
CA CYS A 78 -26.99 -5.05 27.15
C CYS A 78 -26.46 -6.48 27.26
N GLY A 79 -26.75 -7.32 26.26
CA GLY A 79 -26.24 -8.69 26.19
C GLY A 79 -24.72 -8.76 26.16
N VAL A 80 -24.05 -7.86 25.43
CA VAL A 80 -22.59 -7.77 25.40
C VAL A 80 -22.03 -7.40 26.76
N VAL A 81 -22.58 -6.38 27.44
CA VAL A 81 -22.13 -6.00 28.79
C VAL A 81 -22.25 -7.16 29.77
N ALA A 82 -23.41 -7.84 29.79
CA ALA A 82 -23.63 -9.01 30.64
C ALA A 82 -22.63 -10.15 30.35
N ALA A 83 -22.23 -10.32 29.09
CA ALA A 83 -21.24 -11.32 28.71
C ALA A 83 -19.83 -11.00 29.25
N PHE A 84 -19.42 -9.73 29.18
CA PHE A 84 -18.16 -9.28 29.78
C PHE A 84 -18.18 -9.37 31.32
N GLU A 85 -19.29 -9.02 31.96
CA GLU A 85 -19.46 -9.17 33.41
C GLU A 85 -19.36 -10.64 33.84
N ARG A 86 -19.96 -11.56 33.09
CA ARG A 86 -19.85 -13.00 33.35
C ARG A 86 -18.42 -13.51 33.20
N HIS A 87 -17.70 -13.04 32.19
CA HIS A 87 -16.28 -13.37 31.99
C HIS A 87 -15.43 -12.89 33.17
N VAL A 88 -15.54 -11.60 33.52
CA VAL A 88 -14.78 -11.01 34.63
C VAL A 88 -15.16 -11.65 35.96
N GLY A 89 -16.44 -11.98 36.18
CA GLY A 89 -16.89 -12.68 37.38
C GLY A 89 -16.31 -14.09 37.51
N ALA A 90 -16.11 -14.79 36.39
CA ALA A 90 -15.54 -16.14 36.39
C ALA A 90 -14.02 -16.14 36.56
N TYR A 91 -13.31 -15.22 35.90
CA TYR A 91 -11.84 -15.26 35.82
C TYR A 91 -11.13 -14.13 36.57
N GLY A 92 -11.87 -13.20 37.19
CA GLY A 92 -11.35 -12.10 37.99
C GLY A 92 -10.74 -10.94 37.19
N GLY A 93 -10.83 -10.98 35.87
CA GLY A 93 -10.25 -9.97 34.97
C GLY A 93 -10.50 -10.27 33.51
N LEU A 94 -9.81 -9.54 32.64
CA LEU A 94 -9.76 -9.77 31.20
C LEU A 94 -8.34 -9.46 30.74
N ASP A 95 -7.65 -10.45 30.18
CA ASP A 95 -6.28 -10.27 29.69
C ASP A 95 -6.23 -10.11 28.16
N ILE A 96 -7.08 -10.84 27.44
CA ILE A 96 -7.13 -10.84 25.98
C ILE A 96 -8.57 -10.66 25.49
N CYS A 97 -8.82 -9.69 24.62
CA CYS A 97 -10.09 -9.58 23.90
C CYS A 97 -9.87 -9.69 22.40
N ILE A 98 -10.63 -10.55 21.71
CA ILE A 98 -10.58 -10.68 20.26
C ILE A 98 -11.97 -10.40 19.68
N ASN A 99 -12.13 -9.23 19.06
CA ASN A 99 -13.33 -8.84 18.37
C ASN A 99 -13.33 -9.42 16.95
N CYS A 100 -13.79 -10.68 16.82
CA CYS A 100 -13.75 -11.45 15.58
C CYS A 100 -15.12 -11.57 14.88
N ALA A 101 -16.23 -11.26 15.55
CA ALA A 101 -17.55 -11.28 14.94
C ALA A 101 -17.61 -10.37 13.69
N GLY A 102 -18.21 -10.88 12.62
CA GLY A 102 -18.37 -10.14 11.37
C GLY A 102 -19.27 -10.87 10.38
N ILE A 103 -19.88 -10.13 9.46
CA ILE A 103 -20.74 -10.65 8.41
C ILE A 103 -20.48 -9.93 7.07
N PRO A 104 -20.64 -10.60 5.92
CA PRO A 104 -20.67 -9.93 4.63
C PRO A 104 -22.00 -9.17 4.45
N THR A 105 -22.06 -8.29 3.45
CA THR A 105 -23.34 -7.71 3.05
C THR A 105 -24.16 -8.76 2.29
N SER A 106 -25.46 -8.85 2.59
CA SER A 106 -26.36 -9.87 2.01
C SER A 106 -26.88 -9.53 0.62
N VAL A 107 -26.86 -8.25 0.24
CA VAL A 107 -27.39 -7.73 -1.04
C VAL A 107 -26.35 -6.79 -1.67
N PRO A 108 -26.09 -6.86 -2.99
CA PRO A 108 -25.23 -5.89 -3.66
C PRO A 108 -25.72 -4.46 -3.41
N PHE A 109 -24.81 -3.56 -3.01
CA PHE A 109 -25.15 -2.21 -2.53
C PHE A 109 -26.11 -1.44 -3.45
N HIS A 110 -25.87 -1.45 -4.77
CA HIS A 110 -26.69 -0.73 -5.75
C HIS A 110 -28.08 -1.38 -6.02
N LYS A 111 -28.36 -2.55 -5.45
CA LYS A 111 -29.62 -3.29 -5.59
C LYS A 111 -30.42 -3.36 -4.28
N ASP A 112 -29.89 -2.79 -3.20
CA ASP A 112 -30.57 -2.82 -1.91
C ASP A 112 -31.59 -1.69 -1.84
N GLU A 113 -32.87 -2.04 -1.99
CA GLU A 113 -34.01 -1.11 -1.91
C GLU A 113 -34.62 -1.01 -0.50
N THR A 114 -33.99 -1.66 0.49
CA THR A 114 -34.47 -1.68 1.87
C THR A 114 -33.98 -0.47 2.68
N ASP A 115 -34.50 -0.31 3.90
CA ASP A 115 -33.95 0.64 4.86
C ASP A 115 -32.59 0.22 5.45
N GLY A 116 -32.04 -0.92 5.04
CA GLY A 116 -30.74 -1.40 5.50
C GLY A 116 -30.74 -2.13 6.84
N VAL A 117 -31.83 -2.11 7.62
CA VAL A 117 -31.86 -2.65 9.00
C VAL A 117 -31.47 -4.13 9.05
N LYS A 118 -31.80 -4.89 8.00
CA LYS A 118 -31.47 -6.32 7.84
C LYS A 118 -30.37 -6.59 6.81
N SER A 119 -29.74 -5.56 6.26
CA SER A 119 -28.71 -5.67 5.20
C SER A 119 -27.51 -4.77 5.49
N TRP A 120 -27.35 -3.63 4.80
CA TRP A 120 -26.14 -2.82 4.91
C TRP A 120 -25.95 -2.17 6.29
N ARG A 121 -27.02 -1.69 6.95
CA ARG A 121 -26.91 -1.17 8.33
C ARG A 121 -26.57 -2.28 9.30
N ARG A 122 -27.14 -3.47 9.12
CA ARG A 122 -26.79 -4.64 9.91
C ARG A 122 -25.30 -4.97 9.81
N ALA A 123 -24.75 -4.97 8.59
CA ALA A 123 -23.32 -5.18 8.37
C ALA A 123 -22.47 -4.12 9.07
N VAL A 124 -22.81 -2.84 8.99
CA VAL A 124 -22.11 -1.76 9.72
C VAL A 124 -22.21 -1.93 11.24
N ASN A 125 -23.40 -2.26 11.75
CA ASN A 125 -23.63 -2.45 13.19
C ASN A 125 -22.80 -3.61 13.75
N VAL A 126 -22.75 -4.74 13.05
CA VAL A 126 -21.96 -5.91 13.47
C VAL A 126 -20.46 -5.69 13.25
N ASN A 127 -20.05 -5.21 12.08
CA ASN A 127 -18.63 -5.21 11.71
C ASN A 127 -17.85 -4.03 12.28
N LEU A 128 -18.53 -2.93 12.64
CA LEU A 128 -17.89 -1.70 13.11
C LEU A 128 -18.40 -1.27 14.49
N LEU A 129 -19.71 -1.03 14.65
CA LEU A 129 -20.22 -0.49 15.92
C LEU A 129 -20.01 -1.45 17.08
N ALA A 130 -20.32 -2.74 16.89
CA ALA A 130 -20.09 -3.76 17.89
C ALA A 130 -18.59 -3.90 18.25
N VAL A 131 -17.68 -3.75 17.27
CA VAL A 131 -16.22 -3.75 17.54
C VAL A 131 -15.84 -2.56 18.42
N ILE A 132 -16.39 -1.37 18.15
CA ILE A 132 -16.16 -0.17 18.95
C ILE A 132 -16.66 -0.38 20.38
N ASP A 133 -17.88 -0.89 20.54
CA ASP A 133 -18.50 -1.14 21.85
C ASP A 133 -17.74 -2.19 22.65
N CYS A 134 -17.43 -3.35 22.07
CA CYS A 134 -16.66 -4.39 22.74
C CYS A 134 -15.24 -3.91 23.09
N THR A 135 -14.58 -3.14 22.22
CA THR A 135 -13.26 -2.54 22.52
C THR A 135 -13.36 -1.60 23.72
N ARG A 136 -14.39 -0.75 23.77
CA ARG A 136 -14.62 0.18 24.88
C ARG A 136 -14.86 -0.56 26.20
N ILE A 137 -15.65 -1.63 26.19
CA ILE A 137 -15.93 -2.45 27.37
C ILE A 137 -14.64 -3.18 27.81
N ALA A 138 -13.91 -3.80 26.88
CA ALA A 138 -12.66 -4.49 27.17
C ALA A 138 -11.62 -3.56 27.82
N ILE A 139 -11.44 -2.33 27.30
CA ILE A 139 -10.57 -1.31 27.90
C ILE A 139 -10.96 -1.06 29.36
N ARG A 140 -12.26 -0.88 29.64
CA ARG A 140 -12.74 -0.64 31.01
C ARG A 140 -12.44 -1.84 31.93
N CYS A 141 -12.72 -3.06 31.47
CA CYS A 141 -12.42 -4.27 32.24
C CYS A 141 -10.92 -4.38 32.60
N ILE A 142 -10.04 -4.15 31.63
CA ILE A 142 -8.57 -4.19 31.81
C ILE A 142 -8.13 -3.10 32.79
N GLN A 143 -8.62 -1.87 32.64
CA GLN A 143 -8.32 -0.75 33.54
C GLN A 143 -8.78 -1.01 34.98
N THR A 144 -9.99 -1.56 35.16
CA THR A 144 -10.54 -1.90 36.47
C THR A 144 -9.71 -2.97 37.16
N ALA A 145 -9.24 -3.98 36.42
CA ALA A 145 -8.35 -5.02 36.94
C ALA A 145 -6.94 -4.50 37.27
N LYS A 146 -6.56 -3.31 36.76
CA LYS A 146 -5.23 -2.70 36.91
C LYS A 146 -4.10 -3.63 36.44
N LYS A 147 -4.35 -4.37 35.37
CA LYS A 147 -3.41 -5.31 34.74
C LYS A 147 -3.17 -4.92 33.28
N PRO A 148 -2.01 -5.27 32.70
CA PRO A 148 -1.83 -5.12 31.26
C PRO A 148 -2.83 -6.01 30.50
N GLY A 149 -3.16 -5.64 29.27
CA GLY A 149 -4.06 -6.45 28.45
C GLY A 149 -3.90 -6.19 26.96
N VAL A 150 -4.40 -7.11 26.15
CA VAL A 150 -4.35 -7.05 24.69
C VAL A 150 -5.74 -7.11 24.11
N ILE A 151 -6.01 -6.25 23.12
CA ILE A 151 -7.23 -6.28 22.33
C ILE A 151 -6.83 -6.44 20.86
N ILE A 152 -7.39 -7.45 20.19
CA ILE A 152 -7.28 -7.64 18.74
C ILE A 152 -8.64 -7.39 18.11
N ASN A 153 -8.69 -6.43 17.20
CA ASN A 153 -9.84 -6.21 16.34
C ASN A 153 -9.62 -6.91 15.00
N LEU A 154 -10.59 -7.70 14.55
CA LEU A 154 -10.47 -8.38 13.26
C LEU A 154 -10.88 -7.44 12.12
N GLY A 155 -9.88 -6.96 11.39
CA GLY A 155 -10.02 -6.23 10.15
C GLY A 155 -10.21 -7.17 8.95
N SER A 156 -9.69 -6.75 7.80
CA SER A 156 -9.66 -7.53 6.56
C SER A 156 -8.74 -6.81 5.57
N SER A 157 -8.19 -7.53 4.58
CA SER A 157 -7.56 -6.89 3.42
C SER A 157 -8.52 -5.89 2.72
N SER A 158 -9.83 -6.12 2.77
CA SER A 158 -10.87 -5.21 2.27
C SER A 158 -10.99 -3.90 3.06
N GLY A 159 -10.37 -3.81 4.23
CA GLY A 159 -10.22 -2.57 5.00
C GLY A 159 -8.95 -1.78 4.65
N LEU A 160 -8.03 -2.38 3.91
CA LEU A 160 -6.79 -1.75 3.44
C LEU A 160 -6.92 -1.31 1.98
N TYR A 161 -7.63 -2.08 1.18
CA TYR A 161 -7.90 -1.83 -0.24
C TYR A 161 -9.39 -2.07 -0.55
N PRO A 162 -9.97 -1.34 -1.52
CA PRO A 162 -11.39 -1.46 -1.81
C PRO A 162 -11.74 -2.83 -2.41
N MET A 163 -12.75 -3.48 -1.82
CA MET A 163 -13.45 -4.62 -2.41
C MET A 163 -14.71 -4.09 -3.11
N TYR A 164 -14.63 -3.90 -4.43
CA TYR A 164 -15.69 -3.28 -5.22
C TYR A 164 -17.03 -4.04 -5.17
N LEU A 165 -17.00 -5.35 -4.91
CA LEU A 165 -18.21 -6.18 -4.81
C LEU A 165 -18.95 -5.99 -3.48
N ASP A 166 -18.28 -5.53 -2.43
CA ASP A 166 -18.88 -5.29 -1.11
C ASP A 166 -18.34 -3.99 -0.49
N PRO A 167 -18.77 -2.82 -1.00
CA PRO A 167 -18.28 -1.52 -0.55
C PRO A 167 -18.64 -1.23 0.92
N ILE A 168 -19.75 -1.78 1.42
CA ILE A 168 -20.18 -1.62 2.81
C ILE A 168 -19.26 -2.42 3.74
N TYR A 169 -18.92 -3.66 3.38
CA TYR A 169 -17.94 -4.44 4.11
C TYR A 169 -16.58 -3.73 4.12
N SER A 170 -16.12 -3.24 2.96
CA SER A 170 -14.89 -2.44 2.87
C SER A 170 -14.91 -1.21 3.76
N ALA A 171 -16.00 -0.44 3.76
CA ALA A 171 -16.14 0.74 4.63
C ALA A 171 -16.09 0.33 6.12
N SER A 172 -16.80 -0.73 6.51
CA SER A 172 -16.82 -1.20 7.89
C SER A 172 -15.44 -1.67 8.37
N LYS A 173 -14.71 -2.45 7.56
CA LYS A 173 -13.38 -2.96 7.91
C LYS A 173 -12.29 -1.88 7.81
N GLY A 174 -12.42 -0.92 6.89
CA GLY A 174 -11.57 0.27 6.87
C GLY A 174 -11.76 1.12 8.12
N GLY A 175 -13.01 1.25 8.57
CA GLY A 175 -13.36 1.86 9.86
C GLY A 175 -12.67 1.17 11.03
N VAL A 176 -12.73 -0.17 11.12
CA VAL A 176 -12.05 -0.94 12.17
C VAL A 176 -10.55 -0.71 12.17
N VAL A 177 -9.91 -0.70 11.00
CA VAL A 177 -8.46 -0.48 10.86
C VAL A 177 -8.08 0.90 11.40
N LEU A 178 -8.74 1.96 10.94
CA LEU A 178 -8.37 3.31 11.35
C LEU A 178 -8.77 3.61 12.81
N PHE A 179 -9.92 3.11 13.25
CA PHE A 179 -10.36 3.16 14.65
C PHE A 179 -9.29 2.54 15.57
N THR A 180 -8.89 1.31 15.29
CA THR A 180 -7.93 0.57 16.12
C THR A 180 -6.58 1.27 16.18
N ARG A 181 -6.06 1.71 15.03
CA ARG A 181 -4.78 2.43 14.96
C ARG A 181 -4.80 3.75 15.74
N SER A 182 -5.96 4.39 15.84
CA SER A 182 -6.14 5.63 16.61
C SER A 182 -6.07 5.40 18.13
N LEU A 183 -6.15 4.14 18.59
CA LEU A 183 -6.05 3.76 19.98
C LEU A 183 -4.61 3.42 20.43
N ALA A 184 -3.60 3.62 19.59
CA ALA A 184 -2.19 3.40 19.93
C ALA A 184 -1.74 4.03 21.28
N PRO A 185 -2.22 5.23 21.69
CA PRO A 185 -1.83 5.84 22.97
C PRO A 185 -2.23 5.03 24.21
N TYR A 186 -3.20 4.10 24.13
CA TYR A 186 -3.58 3.24 25.26
C TYR A 186 -2.43 2.34 25.74
N ARG A 187 -1.36 2.17 24.94
CA ARG A 187 -0.13 1.49 25.39
C ARG A 187 0.46 2.10 26.66
N HIS A 188 0.32 3.42 26.84
CA HIS A 188 0.82 4.13 28.02
C HIS A 188 0.06 3.74 29.30
N GLN A 189 -1.10 3.10 29.15
CA GLN A 189 -1.92 2.56 30.23
C GLN A 189 -1.79 1.03 30.34
N GLY A 190 -0.81 0.42 29.64
CA GLY A 190 -0.58 -1.03 29.64
C GLY A 190 -1.51 -1.82 28.72
N ILE A 191 -2.26 -1.15 27.83
CA ILE A 191 -3.24 -1.81 26.94
C ILE A 191 -2.74 -1.76 25.50
N CYS A 192 -2.44 -2.92 24.92
CA CYS A 192 -2.06 -3.04 23.52
C CYS A 192 -3.30 -3.33 22.67
N ILE A 193 -3.59 -2.46 21.69
CA ILE A 193 -4.78 -2.60 20.84
C ILE A 193 -4.31 -2.64 19.38
N ASN A 194 -4.54 -3.77 18.71
CA ASN A 194 -4.02 -4.06 17.37
C ASN A 194 -5.13 -4.56 16.45
N VAL A 195 -4.92 -4.43 15.13
CA VAL A 195 -5.85 -4.96 14.12
C VAL A 195 -5.18 -6.05 13.28
N LEU A 196 -5.88 -7.16 13.11
CA LEU A 196 -5.47 -8.29 12.27
C LEU A 196 -6.29 -8.28 10.98
N CYS A 197 -5.62 -8.20 9.82
CA CYS A 197 -6.25 -8.09 8.51
C CYS A 197 -5.90 -9.29 7.63
N PRO A 198 -6.63 -10.42 7.73
CA PRO A 198 -6.43 -11.53 6.81
C PRO A 198 -7.04 -11.27 5.42
N GLU A 199 -6.47 -11.92 4.41
CA GLU A 199 -7.12 -12.20 3.12
C GLU A 199 -8.13 -13.37 3.28
N PHE A 200 -8.52 -14.01 2.17
CA PHE A 200 -9.52 -15.08 2.22
C PHE A 200 -9.02 -16.28 3.03
N VAL A 201 -9.78 -16.69 4.04
CA VAL A 201 -9.54 -17.92 4.82
C VAL A 201 -10.66 -18.91 4.52
N ARG A 202 -10.34 -20.21 4.38
CA ARG A 202 -11.34 -21.28 4.15
C ARG A 202 -12.29 -21.38 5.35
N THR A 203 -13.42 -20.69 5.25
CA THR A 203 -14.46 -20.57 6.28
C THR A 203 -15.83 -20.60 5.61
N GLU A 204 -16.89 -20.87 6.38
CA GLU A 204 -18.28 -20.80 5.88
C GLU A 204 -18.62 -19.44 5.24
N MET A 205 -18.01 -18.36 5.74
CA MET A 205 -18.18 -17.02 5.18
C MET A 205 -17.55 -16.90 3.79
N ALA A 206 -16.32 -17.37 3.62
CA ALA A 206 -15.62 -17.30 2.34
C ALA A 206 -16.21 -18.24 1.28
N ALA A 207 -16.86 -19.34 1.68
CA ALA A 207 -17.55 -20.25 0.76
C ALA A 207 -18.70 -19.61 -0.03
N LYS A 208 -19.18 -18.43 0.40
CA LYS A 208 -20.20 -17.64 -0.31
C LYS A 208 -19.60 -16.74 -1.41
N VAL A 209 -18.27 -16.67 -1.50
CA VAL A 209 -17.54 -15.89 -2.49
C VAL A 209 -17.15 -16.82 -3.64
N GLY A 210 -17.31 -16.37 -4.88
CA GLY A 210 -17.00 -17.20 -6.05
C GLY A 210 -15.52 -17.55 -6.17
N ASP A 211 -15.21 -18.82 -6.46
CA ASP A 211 -13.84 -19.36 -6.49
C ASP A 211 -12.88 -18.57 -7.39
N LYS A 212 -13.34 -18.10 -8.55
CA LYS A 212 -12.55 -17.25 -9.47
C LYS A 212 -12.04 -15.97 -8.80
N LEU A 213 -12.84 -15.36 -7.92
CA LEU A 213 -12.42 -14.17 -7.20
C LEU A 213 -11.34 -14.53 -6.18
N ILE A 214 -11.50 -15.64 -5.47
CA ILE A 214 -10.54 -16.07 -4.46
C ILE A 214 -9.19 -16.39 -5.12
N GLU A 215 -9.19 -17.08 -6.26
CA GLU A 215 -7.97 -17.35 -7.04
C GLU A 215 -7.28 -16.07 -7.52
N LEU A 216 -8.03 -15.10 -8.06
CA LEU A 216 -7.49 -13.83 -8.53
C LEU A 216 -6.81 -13.03 -7.40
N TRP A 217 -7.27 -13.19 -6.17
CA TRP A 217 -6.72 -12.57 -4.97
C TRP A 217 -5.60 -13.39 -4.32
N GLY A 218 -5.11 -14.45 -4.96
CA GLY A 218 -3.98 -15.25 -4.46
C GLY A 218 -4.37 -16.47 -3.62
N GLY A 219 -5.63 -16.88 -3.69
CA GLY A 219 -6.15 -18.08 -3.03
C GLY A 219 -6.47 -17.87 -1.55
N TYR A 220 -6.57 -18.99 -0.83
CA TYR A 220 -6.84 -18.98 0.60
C TYR A 220 -5.55 -18.89 1.40
N VAL A 221 -5.46 -17.95 2.35
CA VAL A 221 -4.43 -17.98 3.39
C VAL A 221 -4.73 -19.08 4.39
N SER A 222 -3.70 -19.72 4.93
CA SER A 222 -3.86 -20.80 5.89
C SER A 222 -4.36 -20.29 7.24
N MET A 223 -5.22 -21.06 7.90
CA MET A 223 -5.70 -20.72 9.26
C MET A 223 -4.53 -20.60 10.25
N ASP A 224 -3.53 -21.47 10.12
CA ASP A 224 -2.29 -21.43 10.91
C ASP A 224 -1.56 -20.09 10.78
N MET A 225 -1.49 -19.51 9.58
CA MET A 225 -0.87 -18.20 9.36
C MET A 225 -1.66 -17.09 10.09
N VAL A 226 -3.00 -17.17 10.09
CA VAL A 226 -3.86 -16.23 10.83
C VAL A 226 -3.65 -16.34 12.34
N VAL A 227 -3.60 -17.56 12.87
CA VAL A 227 -3.33 -17.83 14.28
C VAL A 227 -1.95 -17.30 14.67
N LYS A 228 -0.91 -17.60 13.89
CA LYS A 228 0.46 -17.10 14.13
C LYS A 228 0.52 -15.57 14.17
N GLY A 229 -0.14 -14.89 13.23
CA GLY A 229 -0.17 -13.42 13.21
C GLY A 229 -0.94 -12.83 14.40
N ALA A 230 -2.04 -13.46 14.83
CA ALA A 230 -2.72 -13.05 16.06
C ALA A 230 -1.82 -13.20 17.29
N PHE A 231 -1.09 -14.29 17.40
CA PHE A 231 -0.15 -14.53 18.50
C PHE A 231 1.03 -13.55 18.50
N GLU A 232 1.53 -13.16 17.33
CA GLU A 232 2.53 -12.08 17.21
C GLU A 232 1.98 -10.78 17.82
N LEU A 233 0.75 -10.41 17.49
CA LEU A 233 0.11 -9.21 18.04
C LEU A 233 -0.22 -9.30 19.54
N ILE A 234 -0.42 -10.50 20.08
CA ILE A 234 -0.62 -10.72 21.53
C ILE A 234 0.71 -10.58 22.29
N THR A 235 1.77 -11.14 21.71
CA THR A 235 3.04 -11.30 22.42
C THR A 235 3.95 -10.08 22.31
N ASP A 236 3.96 -9.40 21.16
CA ASP A 236 4.83 -8.26 20.89
C ASP A 236 4.17 -6.90 21.22
N GLU A 237 4.53 -6.35 22.37
CA GLU A 237 4.03 -5.04 22.86
C GLU A 237 4.52 -3.86 22.02
N SER A 238 5.61 -4.01 21.27
CA SER A 238 6.09 -2.97 20.35
C SER A 238 5.09 -2.68 19.23
N LYS A 239 4.11 -3.58 19.03
CA LYS A 239 3.12 -3.48 17.97
C LYS A 239 1.89 -2.69 18.34
N ALA A 240 1.74 -2.16 19.56
CA ALA A 240 0.54 -1.40 19.93
C ALA A 240 0.10 -0.36 18.88
N GLY A 241 -1.16 -0.44 18.44
CA GLY A 241 -1.72 0.39 17.37
C GLY A 241 -1.35 -0.06 15.95
N SER A 242 -0.76 -1.24 15.78
CA SER A 242 -0.36 -1.76 14.47
C SER A 242 -1.52 -2.45 13.77
N CYS A 243 -1.43 -2.46 12.43
CA CYS A 243 -2.26 -3.26 11.57
C CYS A 243 -1.41 -4.34 10.91
N LEU A 244 -1.68 -5.61 11.21
CA LEU A 244 -0.99 -6.74 10.60
C LEU A 244 -1.82 -7.30 9.45
N TRP A 245 -1.34 -7.14 8.23
CA TRP A 245 -1.91 -7.74 7.04
C TRP A 245 -1.31 -9.13 6.81
N ILE A 246 -2.18 -10.12 6.61
CA ILE A 246 -1.81 -11.50 6.30
C ILE A 246 -2.20 -11.83 4.87
N THR A 247 -1.22 -12.16 4.04
CA THR A 247 -1.39 -12.47 2.62
C THR A 247 -0.51 -13.63 2.18
N ASN A 248 -1.01 -14.45 1.25
CA ASN A 248 -0.20 -15.55 0.67
C ASN A 248 1.03 -15.05 -0.09
N ARG A 249 0.97 -13.82 -0.62
CA ARG A 249 2.05 -13.29 -1.48
C ARG A 249 3.23 -12.73 -0.68
N ARG A 250 2.97 -12.21 0.53
CA ARG A 250 3.97 -11.47 1.34
C ARG A 250 4.07 -11.94 2.78
N GLY A 251 3.26 -12.91 3.20
CA GLY A 251 3.20 -13.36 4.58
C GLY A 251 2.62 -12.27 5.49
N PHE A 252 3.44 -11.80 6.43
CA PHE A 252 3.09 -10.81 7.44
C PHE A 252 3.61 -9.42 7.06
N GLU A 253 2.69 -8.49 6.83
CA GLU A 253 3.03 -7.10 6.48
C GLU A 253 2.36 -6.11 7.42
N TYR A 254 3.14 -5.17 7.95
CA TYR A 254 2.60 -4.11 8.81
C TYR A 254 2.10 -2.92 7.98
N TRP A 255 0.82 -2.63 8.10
CA TRP A 255 0.14 -1.52 7.40
C TRP A 255 -0.08 -0.30 8.32
N PRO A 256 -0.07 0.93 7.78
CA PRO A 256 0.46 1.32 6.49
C PRO A 256 1.96 1.07 6.46
N SER A 257 2.43 0.63 5.28
CA SER A 257 3.86 0.58 4.97
C SER A 257 4.49 1.96 5.12
N ALA A 258 5.83 2.04 5.10
CA ALA A 258 6.50 3.34 5.14
C ALA A 258 6.03 4.28 4.01
N SER A 259 5.85 3.74 2.80
CA SER A 259 5.33 4.48 1.65
C SER A 259 3.88 4.91 1.81
N GLU A 260 3.04 4.09 2.45
CA GLU A 260 1.64 4.45 2.69
C GLU A 260 1.49 5.48 3.81
N LYS A 261 2.31 5.41 4.86
CA LYS A 261 2.34 6.44 5.93
C LYS A 261 2.69 7.82 5.38
N GLU A 262 3.57 7.88 4.39
CA GLU A 262 3.99 9.13 3.74
C GLU A 262 2.81 9.84 3.05
N LYS A 263 1.84 9.09 2.51
CA LYS A 263 0.68 9.65 1.78
C LYS A 263 -0.26 10.49 2.66
N TYR A 264 -0.40 10.16 3.94
CA TYR A 264 -1.31 10.85 4.87
C TYR A 264 -0.58 11.61 5.99
N SER A 265 0.75 11.66 5.93
CA SER A 265 1.54 12.45 6.88
C SER A 265 1.38 13.94 6.57
N ILE A 266 0.45 14.59 7.26
CA ILE A 266 0.32 16.04 7.23
C ILE A 266 1.55 16.61 7.95
N SER A 267 2.36 17.40 7.24
CA SER A 267 3.52 18.08 7.82
C SER A 267 3.06 19.13 8.83
N THR A 268 2.88 18.75 10.09
CA THR A 268 2.69 19.70 11.18
C THR A 268 4.06 20.18 11.65
N SER A 269 4.70 21.02 10.84
CA SER A 269 5.85 21.81 11.30
C SER A 269 5.39 23.24 11.57
N PRO A 270 5.63 23.81 12.76
CA PRO A 270 5.57 25.26 12.94
C PRO A 270 6.49 25.92 11.91
N PRO A 271 6.17 27.13 11.41
CA PRO A 271 7.01 27.82 10.44
C PRO A 271 8.33 28.16 11.12
N GLY A 272 9.38 27.36 10.90
CA GLY A 272 10.69 27.68 11.45
C GLY A 272 11.78 26.63 11.40
N LYS A 273 11.49 25.32 11.35
CA LYS A 273 12.57 24.31 11.33
C LYS A 273 12.24 23.10 10.46
N ARG A 274 12.52 23.21 9.15
CA ARG A 274 12.69 22.03 8.27
C ARG A 274 13.98 21.32 8.67
N SER A 275 13.87 20.28 9.49
CA SER A 275 14.94 19.32 9.69
C SER A 275 14.96 18.37 8.49
N SER A 276 16.01 18.45 7.67
CA SER A 276 16.27 17.47 6.62
C SER A 276 16.64 16.14 7.26
N THR A 277 15.80 15.12 7.17
CA THR A 277 16.18 13.74 7.46
C THR A 277 17.20 13.28 6.41
N LYS A 278 18.48 13.49 6.70
CA LYS A 278 19.60 13.02 5.90
C LYS A 278 19.75 11.51 6.10
N THR A 279 19.14 10.70 5.23
CA THR A 279 19.64 9.35 5.00
C THR A 279 21.07 9.50 4.49
N LYS A 280 22.07 9.11 5.30
CA LYS A 280 23.48 9.20 4.91
C LYS A 280 23.80 8.10 3.90
N TRP A 281 23.56 8.38 2.64
CA TRP A 281 24.06 7.58 1.54
C TRP A 281 25.59 7.64 1.52
N ARG A 282 26.27 6.54 1.86
CA ARG A 282 27.73 6.42 1.78
C ARG A 282 28.08 5.65 0.51
N PHE A 283 28.65 6.34 -0.48
CA PHE A 283 29.25 5.73 -1.66
C PHE A 283 30.72 6.11 -1.73
N GLN A 284 31.57 5.16 -2.12
CA GLN A 284 32.98 5.42 -2.35
C GLN A 284 33.16 6.00 -3.75
N ILE A 285 33.72 7.20 -3.84
CA ILE A 285 34.04 7.82 -5.14
C ILE A 285 35.27 7.09 -5.70
N THR A 286 35.09 6.38 -6.81
CA THR A 286 36.15 5.68 -7.53
C THR A 286 36.99 6.66 -8.35
N ARG A 287 38.23 6.29 -8.69
CA ARG A 287 39.11 7.12 -9.55
C ARG A 287 38.72 7.12 -11.03
N SER A 288 37.77 6.26 -11.39
CA SER A 288 37.24 6.10 -12.74
C SER A 288 35.85 5.49 -12.69
N PHE A 289 35.08 5.67 -13.75
CA PHE A 289 33.72 5.16 -13.86
C PHE A 289 33.37 4.87 -15.32
N GLU A 290 32.35 4.05 -15.54
CA GLU A 290 31.89 3.70 -16.89
C GLU A 290 30.81 4.67 -17.39
N LYS A 291 30.88 4.97 -18.70
CA LYS A 291 29.85 5.73 -19.41
C LYS A 291 29.68 5.25 -20.84
N VAL A 292 28.49 5.44 -21.38
CA VAL A 292 28.16 5.18 -22.79
C VAL A 292 28.46 6.42 -23.60
N VAL A 293 29.22 6.26 -24.67
CA VAL A 293 29.68 7.33 -25.55
C VAL A 293 29.25 7.03 -26.98
N VAL A 294 28.77 8.06 -27.67
CA VAL A 294 28.48 8.02 -29.11
C VAL A 294 29.78 8.31 -29.87
N ASN A 295 30.22 7.34 -30.67
CA ASN A 295 31.44 7.43 -31.48
C ASN A 295 31.14 7.65 -32.96
N THR A 296 29.92 7.35 -33.40
CA THR A 296 29.48 7.50 -34.80
C THR A 296 28.04 7.97 -34.82
N LEU A 297 27.70 8.86 -35.75
CA LEU A 297 26.32 9.32 -35.92
C LEU A 297 25.48 8.24 -36.60
N SER A 298 24.53 7.67 -35.87
CA SER A 298 23.60 6.67 -36.40
C SER A 298 22.28 6.63 -35.62
N HIS A 299 21.22 6.20 -36.32
CA HIS A 299 19.93 5.88 -35.72
C HIS A 299 19.93 4.50 -35.05
N ASN A 300 20.90 3.64 -35.38
CA ASN A 300 21.14 2.42 -34.62
C ASN A 300 22.01 2.75 -33.40
N PHE A 301 21.35 2.96 -32.26
CA PHE A 301 22.01 3.36 -31.02
C PHE A 301 23.11 2.38 -30.59
N ARG A 302 22.91 1.08 -30.82
CA ARG A 302 23.89 0.04 -30.46
C ARG A 302 25.18 0.18 -31.27
N ASP A 303 25.06 0.43 -32.57
CA ASP A 303 26.22 0.59 -33.47
C ASP A 303 26.89 1.95 -33.28
N ALA A 304 26.12 2.96 -32.88
CA ALA A 304 26.60 4.31 -32.64
C ALA A 304 27.46 4.44 -31.36
N THR A 305 27.32 3.51 -30.41
CA THR A 305 27.81 3.69 -29.04
C THR A 305 28.77 2.61 -28.57
N SER A 306 29.63 2.96 -27.61
CA SER A 306 30.42 2.01 -26.83
C SER A 306 30.48 2.43 -25.36
N ILE A 307 30.77 1.46 -24.48
CA ILE A 307 31.07 1.75 -23.07
C ILE A 307 32.56 2.08 -22.98
N VAL A 308 32.88 3.20 -22.34
CA VAL A 308 34.25 3.62 -22.07
C VAL A 308 34.45 3.89 -20.58
N GLN A 309 35.66 3.60 -20.09
CA GLN A 309 36.08 3.96 -18.74
C GLN A 309 36.63 5.39 -18.74
N SER A 310 36.06 6.26 -17.92
CA SER A 310 36.44 7.67 -17.80
C SER A 310 37.11 7.93 -16.45
N PRO A 311 38.19 8.71 -16.37
CA PRO A 311 38.76 9.12 -15.09
C PRO A 311 37.80 10.05 -14.33
N LEU A 312 37.88 10.00 -13.01
CA LEU A 312 37.16 10.89 -12.09
C LEU A 312 38.15 11.47 -11.08
N SER A 313 38.33 12.79 -11.14
CA SER A 313 39.20 13.53 -10.25
C SER A 313 38.41 14.53 -9.41
N LEU A 314 38.84 14.66 -8.15
CA LEU A 314 38.41 15.71 -7.23
C LEU A 314 39.58 16.70 -7.02
N PRO A 315 39.32 18.00 -6.79
CA PRO A 315 38.00 18.63 -6.71
C PRO A 315 37.32 18.81 -8.08
N ILE A 316 36.00 18.78 -8.10
CA ILE A 316 35.22 19.09 -9.32
C ILE A 316 35.14 20.59 -9.59
N LYS A 317 34.70 20.97 -10.81
CA LYS A 317 34.48 22.37 -11.22
C LYS A 317 33.59 23.12 -10.21
N SER A 318 33.97 24.37 -9.90
CA SER A 318 33.40 25.14 -8.77
C SER A 318 31.87 25.34 -8.83
N ASN A 319 31.30 25.46 -10.02
CA ASN A 319 29.87 25.64 -10.29
C ASN A 319 29.15 24.34 -10.69
N HIS A 320 29.74 23.18 -10.44
CA HIS A 320 29.16 21.90 -10.81
C HIS A 320 28.90 21.00 -9.61
N VAL A 321 28.08 20.01 -9.86
CA VAL A 321 27.70 18.94 -8.96
C VAL A 321 28.04 17.62 -9.65
N LEU A 322 28.66 16.70 -8.93
CA LEU A 322 28.83 15.33 -9.37
C LEU A 322 27.64 14.52 -8.89
N LEU A 323 26.87 13.96 -9.81
CA LEU A 323 25.71 13.12 -9.52
C LEU A 323 26.08 11.65 -9.73
N LYS A 324 25.92 10.80 -8.71
CA LYS A 324 25.91 9.34 -8.88
C LYS A 324 24.55 8.95 -9.43
N ILE A 325 24.52 8.40 -10.64
CA ILE A 325 23.28 7.98 -11.29
C ILE A 325 22.83 6.64 -10.71
N ILE A 326 21.53 6.55 -10.40
CA ILE A 326 20.88 5.32 -9.93
C ILE A 326 19.95 4.79 -11.03
N TYR A 327 19.20 5.68 -11.66
CA TYR A 327 18.30 5.36 -12.76
C TYR A 327 18.51 6.36 -13.91
N ALA A 328 18.55 5.85 -15.14
CA ALA A 328 18.60 6.66 -16.35
C ALA A 328 17.36 6.40 -17.21
N GLY A 329 16.85 7.47 -17.84
CA GLY A 329 15.66 7.39 -18.68
C GLY A 329 16.02 7.10 -20.12
N VAL A 330 15.24 6.26 -20.79
CA VAL A 330 15.41 5.92 -22.20
C VAL A 330 14.31 6.59 -23.03
N ASN A 331 14.72 7.49 -23.92
CA ASN A 331 13.82 8.34 -24.69
C ASN A 331 14.11 8.25 -26.20
N ALA A 332 13.12 8.61 -27.02
CA ALA A 332 13.34 8.81 -28.46
C ALA A 332 14.39 9.90 -28.73
N SER A 333 14.51 10.88 -27.83
CA SER A 333 15.54 11.93 -27.88
C SER A 333 16.95 11.37 -27.86
N ASP A 334 17.21 10.23 -27.20
CA ASP A 334 18.54 9.62 -27.17
C ASP A 334 18.97 9.12 -28.55
N VAL A 335 18.04 8.52 -29.30
CA VAL A 335 18.27 8.06 -30.67
C VAL A 335 18.38 9.23 -31.65
N ASN A 336 17.59 10.29 -31.45
CA ASN A 336 17.68 11.52 -32.24
C ASN A 336 19.01 12.25 -32.00
N PHE A 337 19.50 12.25 -30.76
CA PHE A 337 20.77 12.86 -30.40
C PHE A 337 21.94 12.04 -30.96
N SER A 338 21.93 10.71 -30.82
CA SER A 338 22.98 9.84 -31.38
C SER A 338 23.05 9.86 -32.90
N SER A 339 21.95 10.22 -33.59
CA SER A 339 21.90 10.33 -35.06
C SER A 339 22.23 11.72 -35.59
N GLY A 340 22.55 12.68 -34.72
CA GLY A 340 22.93 14.04 -35.10
C GLY A 340 21.76 14.99 -35.41
N ARG A 341 20.50 14.55 -35.29
CA ARG A 341 19.32 15.37 -35.65
C ARG A 341 19.04 16.55 -34.71
N ASN A 342 19.60 16.52 -33.51
CA ASN A 342 19.38 17.54 -32.46
C ASN A 342 20.43 18.66 -32.47
N PHE A 343 21.45 18.60 -33.32
CA PHE A 343 22.44 19.67 -33.49
C PHE A 343 21.90 20.67 -34.53
N GLY A 344 21.18 21.69 -34.05
CA GLY A 344 20.63 22.74 -34.89
C GLY A 344 21.71 23.71 -35.37
N GLY A 345 22.15 23.59 -36.62
CA GLY A 345 23.01 24.57 -37.28
C GLY A 345 23.33 24.15 -38.71
N LYS A 346 23.06 25.01 -39.69
CA LYS A 346 23.69 24.90 -41.02
C LYS A 346 25.17 25.22 -40.79
N ASP A 347 26.07 24.30 -41.16
CA ASP A 347 27.54 24.49 -41.22
C ASP A 347 28.37 24.22 -39.93
N GLN A 348 27.95 23.35 -39.01
CA GLN A 348 28.92 22.66 -38.14
C GLN A 348 29.11 21.23 -38.62
N ASP A 349 30.37 20.88 -38.90
CA ASP A 349 30.78 19.54 -39.30
C ASP A 349 30.42 18.58 -38.16
N LEU A 350 29.28 17.90 -38.27
CA LEU A 350 28.67 17.11 -37.18
C LEU A 350 29.63 16.04 -36.62
N GLY A 351 30.61 15.60 -37.42
CA GLY A 351 31.68 14.70 -37.01
C GLY A 351 32.66 15.31 -36.00
N SER A 352 32.81 16.64 -35.97
CA SER A 352 33.70 17.35 -35.04
C SER A 352 33.19 17.33 -33.58
N CYS A 353 31.92 17.00 -33.36
CA CYS A 353 31.34 16.84 -32.03
C CYS A 353 31.53 15.44 -31.44
N LEU A 354 31.99 14.47 -32.25
CA LEU A 354 32.29 13.12 -31.78
C LEU A 354 33.69 13.05 -31.14
N PRO A 355 33.90 12.23 -30.11
CA PRO A 355 32.87 11.48 -29.38
C PRO A 355 32.13 12.34 -28.34
N PHE A 356 30.86 12.03 -28.06
CA PHE A 356 30.07 12.70 -27.01
C PHE A 356 29.28 11.72 -26.14
N ASP A 357 28.94 12.15 -24.92
CA ASP A 357 28.30 11.28 -23.92
C ASP A 357 26.80 11.06 -24.21
N ALA A 358 26.33 9.82 -24.04
CA ALA A 358 24.95 9.43 -24.31
C ALA A 358 24.03 9.52 -23.08
N GLY A 359 22.71 9.52 -23.32
CA GLY A 359 21.67 9.51 -22.29
C GLY A 359 21.19 10.91 -21.90
N PHE A 360 19.89 11.17 -21.95
CA PHE A 360 19.31 12.50 -21.81
C PHE A 360 18.83 12.87 -20.40
N GLU A 361 18.42 11.90 -19.59
CA GLU A 361 17.89 12.17 -18.27
C GLU A 361 18.27 11.08 -17.26
N ALA A 362 18.35 11.47 -16.00
CA ALA A 362 18.64 10.55 -14.91
C ALA A 362 18.16 11.07 -13.56
N VAL A 363 18.07 10.14 -12.62
CA VAL A 363 17.86 10.38 -11.20
C VAL A 363 18.98 9.69 -10.43
N GLY A 364 19.46 10.38 -9.41
CA GLY A 364 20.62 9.97 -8.66
C GLY A 364 20.78 10.72 -7.35
N ILE A 365 21.99 10.64 -6.79
CA ILE A 365 22.35 11.25 -5.52
C ILE A 365 23.59 12.11 -5.71
N ILE A 366 23.58 13.31 -5.15
CA ILE A 366 24.74 14.21 -5.21
C ILE A 366 25.92 13.58 -4.46
N ALA A 367 26.99 13.27 -5.19
CA ALA A 367 28.21 12.65 -4.68
C ALA A 367 29.27 13.69 -4.29
N ALA A 368 29.36 14.81 -5.01
CA ALA A 368 30.26 15.91 -4.69
C ALA A 368 29.70 17.26 -5.19
N THR A 369 30.15 18.36 -4.58
CA THR A 369 29.76 19.73 -4.95
C THR A 369 30.99 20.60 -5.12
N GLY A 370 31.00 21.46 -6.15
CA GLY A 370 32.02 22.49 -6.31
C GLY A 370 31.88 23.62 -5.29
N ASN A 371 32.96 24.34 -5.04
CA ASN A 371 33.06 25.35 -3.96
C ASN A 371 32.05 26.51 -4.08
N SER A 372 31.55 26.81 -5.28
CA SER A 372 30.56 27.88 -5.50
C SER A 372 29.11 27.41 -5.33
N VAL A 373 28.86 26.11 -5.13
CA VAL A 373 27.52 25.55 -4.96
C VAL A 373 27.09 25.62 -3.49
N LYS A 374 26.19 26.54 -3.16
CA LYS A 374 25.76 26.78 -1.76
C LYS A 374 24.45 26.10 -1.36
N ASN A 375 23.58 25.81 -2.32
CA ASN A 375 22.19 25.41 -2.07
C ASN A 375 21.92 23.91 -2.31
N LEU A 376 22.96 23.13 -2.56
CA LEU A 376 22.90 21.70 -2.81
C LEU A 376 23.95 21.01 -1.94
N GLU A 377 23.58 19.88 -1.36
CA GLU A 377 24.43 19.15 -0.42
C GLU A 377 24.68 17.73 -0.90
N VAL A 378 25.87 17.21 -0.61
CA VAL A 378 26.20 15.79 -0.80
C VAL A 378 25.19 14.91 -0.06
N GLY A 379 24.71 13.86 -0.74
CA GLY A 379 23.66 12.97 -0.26
C GLY A 379 22.23 13.39 -0.64
N THR A 380 22.04 14.56 -1.24
CA THR A 380 20.70 15.01 -1.70
C THR A 380 20.28 14.22 -2.95
N PRO A 381 19.09 13.61 -2.98
CA PRO A 381 18.53 13.05 -4.20
C PRO A 381 18.24 14.15 -5.23
N ALA A 382 18.64 13.91 -6.47
CA ALA A 382 18.54 14.88 -7.55
C ALA A 382 18.21 14.21 -8.88
N ALA A 383 17.48 14.94 -9.71
CA ALA A 383 17.17 14.60 -11.09
C ALA A 383 17.84 15.60 -12.04
N VAL A 384 18.14 15.15 -13.25
CA VAL A 384 18.74 15.95 -14.31
C VAL A 384 18.13 15.60 -15.66
N MET A 385 17.98 16.62 -16.51
CA MET A 385 17.58 16.50 -17.92
C MET A 385 18.67 17.14 -18.77
N THR A 386 19.79 16.44 -18.89
CA THR A 386 20.98 16.84 -19.65
C THR A 386 21.63 15.60 -20.25
N PHE A 387 22.27 15.78 -21.41
CA PHE A 387 23.02 14.70 -22.04
C PHE A 387 24.20 14.22 -21.19
N GLY A 388 24.55 12.94 -21.33
CA GLY A 388 25.59 12.26 -20.56
C GLY A 388 25.07 11.52 -19.32
N SER A 389 23.81 11.09 -19.35
CA SER A 389 23.16 10.38 -18.24
C SER A 389 23.29 8.84 -18.30
N TYR A 390 23.74 8.27 -19.41
CA TYR A 390 24.12 6.85 -19.48
C TYR A 390 25.53 6.66 -18.95
N ALA A 391 25.70 6.98 -17.68
CA ALA A 391 26.96 6.94 -16.98
C ALA A 391 26.74 6.54 -15.53
N GLU A 392 27.77 6.04 -14.87
CA GLU A 392 27.72 5.84 -13.42
C GLU A 392 27.74 7.16 -12.66
N PHE A 393 28.44 8.16 -13.18
CA PHE A 393 28.51 9.51 -12.63
C PHE A 393 28.40 10.53 -13.75
N THR A 394 27.77 11.67 -13.47
CA THR A 394 27.71 12.78 -14.41
C THR A 394 28.00 14.10 -13.72
N LEU A 395 28.73 14.99 -14.41
CA LEU A 395 29.09 16.30 -13.89
C LEU A 395 28.14 17.35 -14.48
N VAL A 396 27.33 17.96 -13.63
CA VAL A 396 26.23 18.83 -14.07
C VAL A 396 26.34 20.19 -13.41
N HIS A 397 26.15 21.25 -14.19
CA HIS A 397 26.12 22.60 -13.64
C HIS A 397 24.96 22.71 -12.62
N TYR A 398 25.20 23.32 -11.46
CA TYR A 398 24.26 23.26 -10.33
C TYR A 398 22.84 23.80 -10.64
N LYS A 399 22.70 24.67 -11.64
CA LYS A 399 21.40 25.21 -12.10
C LYS A 399 20.51 24.20 -12.82
N HIS A 400 21.07 23.10 -13.32
CA HIS A 400 20.33 22.04 -14.00
C HIS A 400 19.96 20.88 -13.05
N ILE A 401 20.33 20.99 -11.78
CA ILE A 401 19.96 20.01 -10.75
C ILE A 401 18.55 20.31 -10.27
N LEU A 402 17.66 19.34 -10.43
CA LEU A 402 16.31 19.34 -9.85
C LEU A 402 16.35 18.54 -8.56
N ARG A 403 16.09 19.17 -7.40
CA ARG A 403 16.01 18.43 -6.13
C ARG A 403 14.75 17.56 -6.14
N VAL A 404 14.90 16.30 -5.77
CA VAL A 404 13.77 15.36 -5.66
C VAL A 404 13.75 14.76 -4.26
N ALA A 405 12.57 14.28 -3.84
CA ALA A 405 12.43 13.73 -2.49
C ALA A 405 13.20 12.41 -2.32
N ARG A 406 13.17 11.58 -3.37
CA ARG A 406 13.74 10.23 -3.40
C ARG A 406 14.25 9.89 -4.81
N PRO A 407 15.33 9.10 -4.93
CA PRO A 407 15.92 8.81 -6.23
C PRO A 407 15.24 7.59 -6.87
N ASP A 408 13.94 7.66 -7.12
CA ASP A 408 13.12 6.51 -7.55
C ASP A 408 12.96 6.46 -9.08
N PRO A 409 12.74 5.27 -9.69
CA PRO A 409 12.61 5.13 -11.14
C PRO A 409 11.40 5.90 -11.71
N GLU A 410 10.32 6.05 -10.95
CA GLU A 410 9.13 6.81 -11.38
C GLU A 410 9.45 8.30 -11.55
N VAL A 411 10.40 8.82 -10.79
CA VAL A 411 10.84 10.23 -10.92
C VAL A 411 11.48 10.44 -12.28
N VAL A 412 12.26 9.48 -12.80
CA VAL A 412 12.84 9.55 -14.14
C VAL A 412 11.75 9.65 -15.20
N ALA A 413 10.70 8.81 -15.11
CA ALA A 413 9.61 8.82 -16.08
C ALA A 413 8.82 10.15 -16.11
N LEU A 414 8.79 10.87 -14.98
CA LEU A 414 8.13 12.18 -14.88
C LEU A 414 8.92 13.32 -15.53
N LEU A 415 10.24 13.17 -15.72
CA LEU A 415 11.11 14.21 -16.25
C LEU A 415 10.76 14.55 -17.70
N THR A 416 11.13 13.72 -18.67
CA THR A 416 10.81 14.01 -20.07
C THR A 416 9.34 13.75 -20.36
N SER A 417 8.85 12.54 -20.08
CA SER A 417 7.51 12.13 -20.52
C SER A 417 6.39 12.81 -19.73
N GLY A 418 6.47 12.82 -18.40
CA GLY A 418 5.46 13.47 -17.55
C GLY A 418 5.39 14.99 -17.74
N LEU A 419 6.54 15.67 -17.72
CA LEU A 419 6.59 17.12 -17.91
C LEU A 419 6.09 17.53 -19.29
N THR A 420 6.48 16.80 -20.35
CA THR A 420 6.00 17.08 -21.72
C THR A 420 4.48 16.97 -21.78
N ALA A 421 3.89 15.91 -21.24
CA ALA A 421 2.44 15.75 -21.19
C ALA A 421 1.76 16.88 -20.39
N SER A 422 2.32 17.25 -19.24
CA SER A 422 1.79 18.32 -18.40
C SER A 422 1.83 19.68 -19.10
N ILE A 423 2.96 20.04 -19.71
CA ILE A 423 3.10 21.30 -20.46
C ILE A 423 2.14 21.31 -21.66
N ALA A 424 2.08 20.22 -22.42
CA ALA A 424 1.21 20.10 -23.58
C ALA A 424 -0.27 20.31 -23.22
N LEU A 425 -0.74 19.69 -22.13
CA LEU A 425 -2.14 19.78 -21.74
C LEU A 425 -2.45 21.07 -20.97
N LYS A 426 -1.65 21.43 -19.97
CA LYS A 426 -1.97 22.55 -19.06
C LYS A 426 -1.53 23.90 -19.61
N GLU A 427 -0.31 24.01 -20.13
CA GLU A 427 0.26 25.30 -20.53
C GLU A 427 -0.12 25.64 -21.97
N ALA A 428 0.16 24.72 -22.90
CA ALA A 428 -0.14 24.93 -24.32
C ALA A 428 -1.63 24.71 -24.62
N GLY A 429 -2.18 23.59 -24.15
CA GLY A 429 -3.57 23.21 -24.36
C GLY A 429 -4.58 23.90 -23.46
N ARG A 430 -4.14 24.54 -22.37
CA ARG A 430 -5.00 25.19 -21.35
C ARG A 430 -6.20 24.33 -20.96
N MET A 431 -5.93 23.05 -20.74
CA MET A 431 -6.95 22.02 -20.56
C MET A 431 -7.87 22.32 -19.36
N GLU A 432 -9.16 22.47 -19.67
CA GLU A 432 -10.25 22.58 -18.70
C GLU A 432 -10.87 21.19 -18.40
N SER A 433 -11.88 21.14 -17.53
CA SER A 433 -12.66 19.92 -17.26
C SER A 433 -13.88 19.77 -18.17
N GLY A 434 -14.41 18.55 -18.31
CA GLY A 434 -15.62 18.27 -19.10
C GLY A 434 -15.45 18.35 -20.62
N LYS A 435 -14.22 18.47 -21.12
CA LYS A 435 -13.89 18.47 -22.55
C LYS A 435 -13.58 17.04 -23.03
N VAL A 436 -13.39 16.93 -24.35
CA VAL A 436 -12.88 15.73 -25.01
C VAL A 436 -11.42 15.96 -25.39
N VAL A 437 -10.54 15.04 -24.99
CA VAL A 437 -9.11 15.10 -25.28
C VAL A 437 -8.75 13.91 -26.17
N LEU A 438 -8.23 14.19 -27.37
CA LEU A 438 -7.66 13.17 -28.25
C LEU A 438 -6.16 13.03 -27.97
N VAL A 439 -5.72 11.84 -27.58
CA VAL A 439 -4.31 11.51 -27.39
C VAL A 439 -3.87 10.54 -28.47
N THR A 440 -2.98 10.98 -29.36
CA THR A 440 -2.42 10.11 -30.39
C THR A 440 -1.20 9.34 -29.89
N ALA A 441 -0.99 8.12 -30.38
CA ALA A 441 0.08 7.23 -29.92
C ALA A 441 0.09 7.08 -28.38
N ALA A 442 -1.11 6.98 -27.80
CA ALA A 442 -1.33 7.16 -26.37
C ALA A 442 -0.68 6.09 -25.49
N ALA A 443 -0.37 4.91 -26.05
CA ALA A 443 0.32 3.85 -25.31
C ALA A 443 1.85 4.06 -25.24
N GLY A 444 2.38 5.17 -25.77
CA GLY A 444 3.79 5.55 -25.64
C GLY A 444 4.11 6.22 -24.30
N GLY A 445 5.41 6.44 -24.03
CA GLY A 445 5.91 6.97 -22.76
C GLY A 445 5.24 8.26 -22.30
N THR A 446 5.09 9.25 -23.20
CA THR A 446 4.38 10.51 -22.93
C THR A 446 2.86 10.37 -23.02
N GLY A 447 2.37 9.55 -23.97
CA GLY A 447 0.94 9.40 -24.23
C GLY A 447 0.16 8.88 -23.02
N GLN A 448 0.73 7.94 -22.27
CA GLN A 448 0.07 7.37 -21.09
C GLN A 448 -0.06 8.40 -19.96
N PHE A 449 0.88 9.34 -19.84
CA PHE A 449 0.76 10.45 -18.90
C PHE A 449 -0.31 11.43 -19.36
N ALA A 450 -0.37 11.74 -20.66
CA ALA A 450 -1.39 12.63 -21.20
C ALA A 450 -2.81 12.08 -20.98
N VAL A 451 -3.02 10.78 -21.18
CA VAL A 451 -4.29 10.09 -20.85
C VAL A 451 -4.64 10.28 -19.38
N GLN A 452 -3.74 9.89 -18.48
CA GLN A 452 -4.00 9.95 -17.03
C GLN A 452 -4.27 11.38 -16.56
N LEU A 453 -3.47 12.36 -17.00
CA LEU A 453 -3.66 13.77 -16.65
C LEU A 453 -5.00 14.31 -17.16
N ALA A 454 -5.41 13.95 -18.38
CA ALA A 454 -6.69 14.35 -18.93
C ALA A 454 -7.87 13.71 -18.15
N LYS A 455 -7.77 12.43 -17.78
CA LYS A 455 -8.78 11.75 -16.95
C LYS A 455 -8.89 12.36 -15.56
N ILE A 456 -7.75 12.64 -14.90
CA ILE A 456 -7.72 13.30 -13.58
C ILE A 456 -8.38 14.68 -13.65
N ALA A 457 -8.21 15.42 -14.75
CA ALA A 457 -8.86 16.71 -14.97
C ALA A 457 -10.38 16.61 -15.29
N GLY A 458 -10.96 15.42 -15.28
CA GLY A 458 -12.40 15.22 -15.52
C GLY A 458 -12.80 15.27 -17.00
N ASN A 459 -11.87 14.99 -17.92
CA ASN A 459 -12.16 14.95 -19.35
C ASN A 459 -12.50 13.54 -19.83
N LYS A 460 -13.22 13.49 -20.96
CA LYS A 460 -13.32 12.26 -21.76
C LYS A 460 -12.09 12.16 -22.65
N VAL A 461 -11.50 10.98 -22.74
CA VAL A 461 -10.29 10.72 -23.51
C VAL A 461 -10.59 9.77 -24.66
N ILE A 462 -10.22 10.20 -25.86
CA ILE A 462 -10.12 9.34 -27.03
C ILE A 462 -8.63 9.08 -27.24
N ALA A 463 -8.23 7.83 -27.43
CA ALA A 463 -6.83 7.47 -27.56
C ALA A 463 -6.59 6.65 -28.82
N THR A 464 -5.52 6.94 -29.56
CA THR A 464 -5.10 6.09 -30.69
C THR A 464 -3.85 5.29 -30.35
N CYS A 465 -3.81 4.04 -30.78
CA CYS A 465 -2.65 3.16 -30.65
C CYS A 465 -2.61 2.12 -31.76
N GLY A 466 -1.47 1.44 -31.93
CA GLY A 466 -1.33 0.34 -32.88
C GLY A 466 -1.17 -1.00 -32.18
N GLY A 467 -2.17 -1.86 -32.30
CA GLY A 467 -2.19 -3.22 -31.80
C GLY A 467 -3.02 -3.42 -30.52
N LYS A 468 -3.60 -4.61 -30.41
CA LYS A 468 -4.55 -4.99 -29.34
C LYS A 468 -3.99 -4.87 -27.93
N GLU A 469 -2.72 -5.23 -27.71
CA GLU A 469 -2.07 -5.16 -26.39
C GLU A 469 -2.03 -3.73 -25.85
N LYS A 470 -1.58 -2.78 -26.68
CA LYS A 470 -1.57 -1.35 -26.37
C LYS A 470 -2.98 -0.82 -26.15
N ALA A 471 -3.95 -1.32 -26.91
CA ALA A 471 -5.34 -0.94 -26.75
C ALA A 471 -5.92 -1.38 -25.40
N MET A 472 -5.55 -2.58 -24.91
CA MET A 472 -5.96 -3.07 -23.59
C MET A 472 -5.38 -2.21 -22.47
N ILE A 473 -4.09 -1.88 -22.51
CA ILE A 473 -3.44 -0.98 -21.54
C ILE A 473 -4.18 0.37 -21.47
N LEU A 474 -4.54 0.94 -22.62
CA LEU A 474 -5.27 2.21 -22.65
C LEU A 474 -6.67 2.12 -22.04
N LYS A 475 -7.36 0.98 -22.20
CA LYS A 475 -8.65 0.75 -21.51
C LYS A 475 -8.47 0.69 -19.99
N GLU A 476 -7.42 0.04 -19.51
CA GLU A 476 -7.10 -0.01 -18.08
C GLU A 476 -6.79 1.38 -17.50
N LEU A 477 -6.19 2.26 -18.30
CA LEU A 477 -5.96 3.67 -17.95
C LEU A 477 -7.24 4.54 -17.99
N GLY A 478 -8.41 3.96 -18.25
CA GLY A 478 -9.70 4.65 -18.21
C GLY A 478 -10.01 5.47 -19.45
N VAL A 479 -9.39 5.17 -20.61
CA VAL A 479 -9.74 5.80 -21.89
C VAL A 479 -11.19 5.44 -22.27
N ASP A 480 -11.97 6.46 -22.62
CA ASP A 480 -13.39 6.33 -22.99
C ASP A 480 -13.55 5.70 -24.38
N ARG A 481 -12.69 6.04 -25.35
CA ARG A 481 -12.63 5.39 -26.66
C ARG A 481 -11.20 5.15 -27.11
N VAL A 482 -10.81 3.87 -27.15
CA VAL A 482 -9.53 3.44 -27.71
C VAL A 482 -9.72 3.07 -29.18
N ILE A 483 -8.95 3.69 -30.07
CA ILE A 483 -8.92 3.41 -31.51
C ILE A 483 -7.64 2.65 -31.82
N ASP A 484 -7.77 1.38 -32.20
CA ASP A 484 -6.65 0.58 -32.70
C ASP A 484 -6.54 0.75 -34.22
N TYR A 485 -5.63 1.59 -34.68
CA TYR A 485 -5.47 1.86 -36.12
C TYR A 485 -4.89 0.68 -36.92
N LYS A 486 -4.54 -0.44 -36.27
CA LYS A 486 -4.24 -1.71 -36.96
C LYS A 486 -5.48 -2.57 -37.17
N ALA A 487 -6.55 -2.34 -36.41
CA ALA A 487 -7.80 -3.09 -36.48
C ALA A 487 -8.94 -2.27 -37.11
N GLU A 488 -8.82 -0.93 -37.13
CA GLU A 488 -9.83 -0.01 -37.61
C GLU A 488 -9.24 0.92 -38.69
N ASP A 489 -10.01 1.19 -39.76
CA ASP A 489 -9.61 2.17 -40.78
C ASP A 489 -9.83 3.60 -40.26
N MET A 490 -8.74 4.31 -40.02
CA MET A 490 -8.73 5.70 -39.55
C MET A 490 -9.59 6.66 -40.37
N LYS A 491 -9.83 6.40 -41.67
CA LYS A 491 -10.70 7.23 -42.51
C LYS A 491 -12.20 7.06 -42.19
N SER A 492 -12.56 5.94 -41.58
CA SER A 492 -13.94 5.58 -41.21
C SER A 492 -14.25 5.78 -39.72
N VAL A 493 -13.22 6.01 -38.88
CA VAL A 493 -13.37 6.12 -37.43
C VAL A 493 -14.08 7.41 -37.05
N HIS A 494 -15.22 7.28 -36.37
CA HIS A 494 -15.94 8.41 -35.80
C HIS A 494 -15.40 8.69 -34.39
N PHE A 495 -14.92 9.92 -34.16
CA PHE A 495 -14.49 10.41 -32.84
C PHE A 495 -15.65 10.67 -31.86
N SER A 496 -16.81 10.06 -32.10
CA SER A 496 -18.02 10.24 -31.30
C SER A 496 -17.96 9.36 -30.05
N LEU A 497 -18.13 9.99 -28.89
CA LEU A 497 -18.34 9.33 -27.61
C LEU A 497 -19.86 9.18 -27.43
N LYS A 498 -20.44 8.02 -27.76
CA LYS A 498 -21.85 7.73 -27.45
C LYS A 498 -22.04 7.58 -25.94
#